data_AF-A0A3N6PBI5-F1
#
_entry.id   AF-A0A3N6PBI5-F1
#
_cell.length_a   1.000
_cell.length_b   1.000
_cell.length_c   1.000
_cell.angle_alpha   90.00
_cell.angle_beta   90.00
_cell.angle_gamma   90.00
#
_symmetry.space_group_name_H-M   'P 1'
#
loop_
_entity.id
_entity.type
_entity.pdbx_description
1 polymer ?
#
loop_
_entity_poly.entity_id
_entity_poly.type
_entity_poly.pdbx_seq_one_letter_code
_entity_poly.pdbx_strand_id
1 'polypeptide(L)'
;MSEDGANGDDETAAEEEHEEPSVDLEATENRLEAFESDLETLETDLEAAETEDDLDVVEADLESFRTDLEAVEIPDPPETDDEDEDDEDDEPAVEEQLQDRHDEIEGDLSDLEDDLEDQRGPYAEDVVGEIDGVGSTITGTRWTVEGDEELIDAVDAFLADANDLLGSDVSTAGDLEPASGAELGEKGDEEGNVPERLSETLEEVTAAVEAADLDPDDDAETIAALLEATDDFESAVDDATEWTDLEVREQLRREGFYDVLDHVKDFPPEWHALKVHEKRGNVDQILLAYESLDSDFMEEHCLEALERMGPEEAIDPMLQQANRRNQDAMCILGKIGVADDDVVDTLLDYVDSNPDLQKPAFRALGEIGTEEAVQPIANQLAEDNPDVRSWAARALGLIGDTRAIDPLADVLEDDEEDRVRASAAWALNRIGTEAALEVVAEYADDRAYLVQAEAERANLEPAA
;
A
#
# COMPACT_ATOMS: atom_id res chain seq x y z
N MET A 1 59.06 20.38 53.38
CA MET A 1 58.85 21.77 52.92
C MET A 1 59.01 21.76 51.42
N SER A 2 58.00 22.32 50.74
CA SER A 2 57.92 22.66 49.30
C SER A 2 57.75 21.43 48.37
N GLU A 3 56.53 21.13 47.90
CA GLU A 3 55.77 21.79 46.80
C GLU A 3 56.58 21.90 45.51
N ASP A 4 56.19 21.20 44.43
CA ASP A 4 55.23 21.69 43.41
C ASP A 4 55.32 20.85 42.11
N GLY A 5 54.19 20.68 41.39
CA GLY A 5 54.19 20.65 39.91
C GLY A 5 53.68 19.41 39.12
N ALA A 6 52.54 19.63 38.43
CA ALA A 6 52.00 19.05 37.17
C ALA A 6 51.33 17.65 37.24
N ASN A 7 49.99 17.45 37.14
CA ASN A 7 48.88 17.91 36.26
C ASN A 7 48.67 17.06 34.98
N GLY A 8 47.41 16.64 34.78
CA GLY A 8 46.87 15.92 33.62
C GLY A 8 45.73 14.99 34.08
N ASP A 9 44.55 15.55 34.38
CA ASP A 9 43.38 15.67 33.48
C ASP A 9 42.49 14.42 33.58
N ASP A 10 41.49 14.49 34.46
CA ASP A 10 40.32 13.61 34.48
C ASP A 10 39.11 14.54 34.38
N GLU A 11 38.54 14.61 33.18
CA GLU A 11 37.31 15.34 32.90
C GLU A 11 36.16 14.59 33.58
N THR A 12 35.80 15.00 34.80
CA THR A 12 34.50 14.68 35.36
C THR A 12 33.48 15.55 34.64
N ALA A 13 32.78 14.96 33.68
CA ALA A 13 31.50 15.48 33.21
C ALA A 13 30.61 15.64 34.45
N ALA A 14 30.16 16.87 34.70
CA ALA A 14 29.11 17.11 35.67
C ALA A 14 27.84 16.52 35.07
N GLU A 15 27.37 15.42 35.66
CA GLU A 15 25.97 15.01 35.57
C GLU A 15 25.17 16.17 36.19
N GLU A 16 24.54 16.97 35.33
CA GLU A 16 23.46 17.85 35.76
C GLU A 16 22.33 16.92 36.20
N GLU A 17 22.18 16.73 37.52
CA GLU A 17 20.97 16.17 38.12
C GLU A 17 19.81 17.04 37.62
N HIS A 18 19.06 16.52 36.66
CA HIS A 18 17.75 17.03 36.30
C HIS A 18 16.86 16.86 37.53
N GLU A 19 16.70 17.94 38.29
CA GLU A 19 15.68 18.06 39.33
C GLU A 19 14.34 18.07 38.58
N GLU A 20 13.76 16.87 38.39
CA GLU A 20 12.42 16.72 37.82
C GLU A 20 11.42 17.50 38.69
N PRO A 21 10.40 18.14 38.09
CA PRO A 21 9.39 18.83 38.86
C PRO A 21 8.71 17.83 39.78
N SER A 22 8.96 17.91 41.09
CA SER A 22 8.31 17.02 42.05
C SER A 22 6.81 17.26 42.00
N VAL A 23 6.06 16.28 41.49
CA VAL A 23 4.61 16.26 41.52
C VAL A 23 4.17 16.31 42.98
N ASP A 24 3.22 17.18 43.30
CA ASP A 24 2.71 17.34 44.66
C ASP A 24 1.68 16.23 44.93
N LEU A 25 2.13 15.13 45.55
CA LEU A 25 1.31 13.95 45.82
C LEU A 25 0.04 14.26 46.63
N GLU A 26 0.10 15.20 47.59
CA GLU A 26 -1.08 15.61 48.37
C GLU A 26 -2.06 16.38 47.45
N ALA A 27 -1.56 17.18 46.51
CA ALA A 27 -2.42 17.84 45.53
C ALA A 27 -3.02 16.85 44.52
N THR A 28 -2.28 15.81 44.12
CA THR A 28 -2.78 14.72 43.26
C THR A 28 -3.85 13.91 43.98
N GLU A 29 -3.63 13.52 45.23
CA GLU A 29 -4.61 12.81 46.08
C GLU A 29 -5.92 13.61 46.20
N ASN A 30 -5.83 14.91 46.56
CA ASN A 30 -7.01 15.78 46.66
C ASN A 30 -7.71 15.98 45.31
N ARG A 31 -6.99 15.87 44.18
CA ARG A 31 -7.57 15.98 42.84
C ARG A 31 -8.29 14.69 42.45
N LEU A 32 -7.72 13.51 42.74
CA LEU A 32 -8.40 12.23 42.54
C LEU A 32 -9.66 12.10 43.43
N GLU A 33 -9.59 12.54 44.69
CA GLU A 33 -10.79 12.63 45.56
C GLU A 33 -11.88 13.54 45.00
N ALA A 34 -11.51 14.60 44.27
CA ALA A 34 -12.47 15.45 43.58
C ALA A 34 -13.09 14.73 42.38
N PHE A 35 -12.28 14.01 41.57
CA PHE A 35 -12.77 13.20 40.46
C PHE A 35 -13.74 12.10 40.91
N GLU A 36 -13.47 11.40 42.02
CA GLU A 36 -14.40 10.42 42.60
C GLU A 36 -15.76 11.07 42.93
N SER A 37 -15.76 12.26 43.52
CA SER A 37 -17.00 13.01 43.82
C SER A 37 -17.70 13.53 42.57
N ASP A 38 -16.96 13.85 41.52
CA ASP A 38 -17.49 14.31 40.24
C ASP A 38 -18.10 13.11 39.47
N LEU A 39 -17.52 11.90 39.54
CA LEU A 39 -18.12 10.66 39.03
C LEU A 39 -19.44 10.33 39.72
N GLU A 40 -19.51 10.38 41.06
CA GLU A 40 -20.79 10.18 41.78
C GLU A 40 -21.88 11.18 41.32
N THR A 41 -21.46 12.38 40.92
CA THR A 41 -22.37 13.41 40.39
C THR A 41 -22.81 13.05 38.97
N LEU A 42 -21.88 12.65 38.10
CA LEU A 42 -22.17 12.20 36.73
C LEU A 42 -23.09 10.97 36.72
N GLU A 43 -22.86 9.98 37.59
CA GLU A 43 -23.75 8.84 37.78
C GLU A 43 -25.16 9.29 38.17
N THR A 44 -25.28 10.24 39.11
CA THR A 44 -26.58 10.77 39.53
C THR A 44 -27.27 11.54 38.41
N ASP A 45 -26.52 12.31 37.63
CA ASP A 45 -27.05 13.09 36.52
C ASP A 45 -27.49 12.18 35.37
N LEU A 46 -26.73 11.11 35.08
CA LEU A 46 -27.11 10.04 34.15
C LEU A 46 -28.39 9.33 34.60
N GLU A 47 -28.49 8.90 35.87
CA GLU A 47 -29.71 8.29 36.42
C GLU A 47 -30.94 9.21 36.37
N ALA A 48 -30.72 10.53 36.36
CA ALA A 48 -31.76 11.54 36.34
C ALA A 48 -32.16 12.01 34.94
N ALA A 49 -31.38 11.67 33.91
CA ALA A 49 -31.68 11.98 32.53
C ALA A 49 -32.98 11.28 32.09
N GLU A 50 -33.95 12.05 31.61
CA GLU A 50 -35.24 11.52 31.15
C GLU A 50 -35.43 11.66 29.64
N THR A 51 -34.55 12.41 28.96
CA THR A 51 -34.59 12.74 27.53
C THR A 51 -33.21 12.68 26.90
N GLU A 52 -33.15 12.58 25.58
CA GLU A 52 -31.90 12.60 24.83
C GLU A 52 -31.13 13.93 24.99
N ASP A 53 -31.84 15.06 25.08
CA ASP A 53 -31.26 16.37 25.42
C ASP A 53 -30.56 16.35 26.80
N ASP A 54 -31.08 15.56 27.76
CA ASP A 54 -30.45 15.40 29.08
C ASP A 54 -29.19 14.52 28.97
N LEU A 55 -29.24 13.45 28.18
CA LEU A 55 -28.11 12.55 27.92
C LEU A 55 -26.97 13.25 27.16
N ASP A 56 -27.26 14.17 26.23
CA ASP A 56 -26.26 15.02 25.54
C ASP A 56 -25.46 15.89 26.52
N VAL A 57 -26.11 16.37 27.57
CA VAL A 57 -25.43 17.15 28.61
C VAL A 57 -24.50 16.25 29.42
N VAL A 58 -24.97 15.05 29.77
CA VAL A 58 -24.17 14.06 30.51
C VAL A 58 -22.96 13.62 29.68
N GLU A 59 -23.13 13.36 28.39
CA GLU A 59 -22.03 13.00 27.48
C GLU A 59 -20.96 14.11 27.42
N ALA A 60 -21.39 15.37 27.24
CA ALA A 60 -20.45 16.50 27.19
C ALA A 60 -19.69 16.68 28.51
N ASP A 61 -20.35 16.43 29.65
CA ASP A 61 -19.71 16.48 30.96
C ASP A 61 -18.74 15.28 31.17
N LEU A 62 -19.07 14.08 30.66
CA LEU A 62 -18.17 12.90 30.65
C LEU A 62 -16.93 13.13 29.77
N GLU A 63 -17.07 13.69 28.56
CA GLU A 63 -15.93 14.02 27.68
C GLU A 63 -14.99 15.04 28.34
N SER A 64 -15.56 16.06 29.00
CA SER A 64 -14.80 17.03 29.77
C SER A 64 -14.09 16.36 30.95
N PHE A 65 -14.77 15.47 31.67
CA PHE A 65 -14.21 14.72 32.80
C PHE A 65 -13.03 13.87 32.36
N ARG A 66 -13.19 13.08 31.29
CA ARG A 66 -12.14 12.25 30.69
C ARG A 66 -10.89 13.05 30.36
N THR A 67 -11.07 14.18 29.67
CA THR A 67 -9.97 15.08 29.29
C THR A 67 -9.22 15.60 30.53
N ASP A 68 -9.95 15.96 31.59
CA ASP A 68 -9.36 16.46 32.82
C ASP A 68 -8.64 15.36 33.61
N LEU A 69 -9.13 14.11 33.56
CA LEU A 69 -8.54 12.92 34.19
C LEU A 69 -7.24 12.48 33.47
N GLU A 70 -7.23 12.45 32.14
CA GLU A 70 -6.04 12.13 31.33
C GLU A 70 -4.90 13.14 31.55
N ALA A 71 -5.24 14.38 31.95
CA ALA A 71 -4.27 15.43 32.28
C ALA A 71 -3.65 15.29 33.69
N VAL A 72 -3.98 14.25 34.45
CA VAL A 72 -3.37 13.95 35.75
C VAL A 72 -2.08 13.17 35.54
N GLU A 73 -0.95 13.77 35.93
CA GLU A 73 0.35 13.09 35.95
C GLU A 73 0.58 12.45 37.32
N ILE A 74 0.67 11.12 37.36
CA ILE A 74 1.04 10.35 38.56
C ILE A 74 2.51 9.93 38.40
N PRO A 75 3.39 10.28 39.34
CA PRO A 75 4.80 9.92 39.25
C PRO A 75 4.99 8.41 39.48
N ASP A 76 6.01 7.83 38.83
CA ASP A 76 6.37 6.42 39.02
C ASP A 76 6.74 6.15 40.49
N PRO A 77 6.37 4.98 41.04
CA PRO A 77 6.78 4.59 42.38
C PRO A 77 8.32 4.50 42.46
N PRO A 78 8.92 4.84 43.61
CA PRO A 78 10.36 4.77 43.78
C PRO A 78 10.87 3.33 43.56
N GLU A 79 11.93 3.15 42.79
CA GLU A 79 12.54 1.83 42.59
C GLU A 79 12.97 1.24 43.94
N THR A 80 12.33 0.15 44.35
CA THR A 80 12.72 -0.65 45.49
C THR A 80 13.82 -1.63 45.07
N ASP A 81 14.90 -1.72 45.84
CA ASP A 81 15.94 -2.74 45.59
C ASP A 81 15.31 -4.13 45.78
N ASP A 82 15.40 -5.01 44.78
CA ASP A 82 14.86 -6.39 44.72
C ASP A 82 15.18 -7.31 45.93
N GLU A 83 15.98 -6.86 46.91
CA GLU A 83 16.39 -7.63 48.10
C GLU A 83 15.38 -7.54 49.28
N ASP A 84 14.36 -6.68 49.21
CA ASP A 84 13.35 -6.48 50.27
C ASP A 84 11.91 -6.96 49.89
N GLU A 85 11.70 -7.58 48.72
CA GLU A 85 10.37 -8.03 48.21
C GLU A 85 9.66 -9.16 49.00
N ASP A 86 10.26 -9.68 50.08
CA ASP A 86 9.77 -10.87 50.81
C ASP A 86 8.91 -10.54 52.05
N ASP A 87 8.66 -9.27 52.39
CA ASP A 87 7.80 -8.88 53.52
C ASP A 87 6.36 -8.59 53.05
N GLU A 88 5.45 -9.58 53.22
CA GLU A 88 3.99 -9.48 52.96
C GLU A 88 3.24 -8.40 53.79
N ASP A 89 3.95 -7.58 54.56
CA ASP A 89 3.43 -6.59 55.51
C ASP A 89 3.82 -5.13 55.15
N ASP A 90 4.50 -4.87 54.03
CA ASP A 90 4.83 -3.49 53.60
C ASP A 90 3.63 -2.81 52.91
N GLU A 91 3.30 -1.59 53.36
CA GLU A 91 2.25 -0.76 52.75
C GLU A 91 2.74 -0.28 51.36
N PRO A 92 1.90 -0.36 50.31
CA PRO A 92 2.27 0.07 48.96
C PRO A 92 2.72 1.53 48.94
N ALA A 93 3.56 1.90 47.96
CA ALA A 93 4.02 3.28 47.82
C ALA A 93 2.81 4.22 47.65
N VAL A 94 2.94 5.50 48.06
CA VAL A 94 1.83 6.45 47.92
C VAL A 94 1.50 6.66 46.44
N GLU A 95 2.52 6.68 45.60
CA GLU A 95 2.44 6.73 44.15
C GLU A 95 1.68 5.53 43.56
N GLU A 96 1.94 4.30 44.06
CA GLU A 96 1.21 3.08 43.67
C GLU A 96 -0.26 3.15 44.11
N GLN A 97 -0.54 3.62 45.33
CA GLN A 97 -1.92 3.82 45.80
C GLN A 97 -2.67 4.89 45.00
N LEU A 98 -1.98 5.94 44.52
CA LEU A 98 -2.58 6.97 43.68
C LEU A 98 -2.84 6.44 42.26
N GLN A 99 -1.94 5.61 41.72
CA GLN A 99 -2.15 4.94 40.44
C GLN A 99 -3.33 3.98 40.51
N ASP A 100 -3.41 3.13 41.55
CA ASP A 100 -4.55 2.23 41.75
C ASP A 100 -5.89 2.98 41.80
N ARG A 101 -5.93 4.14 42.47
CA ARG A 101 -7.15 5.00 42.52
C ARG A 101 -7.48 5.63 41.17
N HIS A 102 -6.47 6.05 40.42
CA HIS A 102 -6.67 6.62 39.08
C HIS A 102 -7.21 5.56 38.11
N ASP A 103 -6.66 4.34 38.16
CA ASP A 103 -7.14 3.19 37.39
C ASP A 103 -8.59 2.80 37.79
N GLU A 104 -8.94 2.89 39.09
CA GLU A 104 -10.31 2.68 39.57
C GLU A 104 -11.28 3.72 39.00
N ILE A 105 -10.90 5.01 39.02
CA ILE A 105 -11.70 6.11 38.44
C ILE A 105 -11.84 5.95 36.92
N GLU A 106 -10.80 5.51 36.21
CA GLU A 106 -10.87 5.22 34.76
C GLU A 106 -11.82 4.06 34.48
N GLY A 107 -11.81 3.02 35.31
CA GLY A 107 -12.75 1.90 35.23
C GLY A 107 -14.20 2.35 35.45
N ASP A 108 -14.47 3.11 36.51
CA ASP A 108 -15.80 3.63 36.82
C ASP A 108 -16.30 4.61 35.74
N LEU A 109 -15.41 5.41 35.15
CA LEU A 109 -15.72 6.27 34.00
C LEU A 109 -16.14 5.42 32.79
N SER A 110 -15.40 4.35 32.47
CA SER A 110 -15.74 3.44 31.38
C SER A 110 -17.10 2.77 31.62
N ASP A 111 -17.39 2.34 32.85
CA ASP A 111 -18.69 1.74 33.18
C ASP A 111 -19.84 2.77 32.98
N LEU A 112 -19.63 4.05 33.29
CA LEU A 112 -20.60 5.12 33.04
C LEU A 112 -20.76 5.48 31.55
N GLU A 113 -19.68 5.46 30.78
CA GLU A 113 -19.72 5.62 29.32
C GLU A 113 -20.57 4.48 28.69
N ASP A 114 -20.38 3.23 29.15
CA ASP A 114 -21.19 2.08 28.72
C ASP A 114 -22.67 2.22 29.15
N ASP A 115 -22.95 2.63 30.40
CA ASP A 115 -24.32 2.85 30.90
C ASP A 115 -25.05 4.01 30.19
N LEU A 116 -24.32 5.02 29.73
CA LEU A 116 -24.83 6.10 28.89
C LEU A 116 -25.24 5.54 27.52
N GLU A 117 -24.36 4.79 26.86
CA GLU A 117 -24.63 4.18 25.56
C GLU A 117 -25.85 3.23 25.62
N ASP A 118 -25.98 2.44 26.69
CA ASP A 118 -27.13 1.56 26.94
C ASP A 118 -28.46 2.33 27.10
N GLN A 119 -28.41 3.62 27.48
CA GLN A 119 -29.58 4.47 27.66
C GLN A 119 -29.94 5.28 26.41
N ARG A 120 -28.99 5.48 25.48
CA ARG A 120 -29.21 6.23 24.24
C ARG A 120 -30.28 5.56 23.36
N GLY A 121 -31.24 6.36 22.94
CA GLY A 121 -32.16 6.07 21.86
C GLY A 121 -31.53 6.27 20.47
N PRO A 122 -32.19 5.80 19.41
CA PRO A 122 -31.68 5.94 18.05
C PRO A 122 -31.81 7.38 17.53
N TYR A 123 -30.82 7.87 16.78
CA TYR A 123 -30.85 9.20 16.17
C TYR A 123 -31.13 9.15 14.68
N ALA A 124 -31.82 10.19 14.18
CA ALA A 124 -32.01 10.37 12.75
C ALA A 124 -30.66 10.58 12.02
N GLU A 125 -29.65 11.12 12.72
CA GLU A 125 -28.29 11.27 12.19
C GLU A 125 -27.61 9.90 11.95
N ASP A 126 -27.91 8.88 12.77
CA ASP A 126 -27.40 7.52 12.57
C ASP A 126 -27.96 6.92 11.29
N VAL A 127 -29.27 7.06 11.06
CA VAL A 127 -29.93 6.62 9.81
C VAL A 127 -29.28 7.27 8.60
N VAL A 128 -29.01 8.57 8.66
CA VAL A 128 -28.32 9.30 7.60
C VAL A 128 -26.91 8.74 7.36
N GLY A 129 -26.15 8.54 8.44
CA GLY A 129 -24.81 7.98 8.38
C GLY A 129 -24.77 6.58 7.74
N GLU A 130 -25.72 5.71 8.09
CA GLU A 130 -25.83 4.37 7.52
C GLU A 130 -26.22 4.41 6.03
N ILE A 131 -27.21 5.23 5.65
CA ILE A 131 -27.60 5.40 4.23
C ILE A 131 -26.40 5.90 3.39
N ASP A 132 -25.65 6.88 3.90
CA ASP A 132 -24.45 7.41 3.24
C ASP A 132 -23.34 6.35 3.14
N GLY A 133 -23.21 5.50 4.17
CA GLY A 133 -22.33 4.34 4.18
C GLY A 133 -22.65 3.36 3.06
N VAL A 134 -23.92 2.94 2.95
CA VAL A 134 -24.38 2.04 1.88
C VAL A 134 -24.23 2.70 0.50
N GLY A 135 -24.53 3.99 0.37
CA GLY A 135 -24.31 4.75 -0.87
C GLY A 135 -22.84 4.78 -1.31
N SER A 136 -21.92 4.86 -0.35
CA SER A 136 -20.48 4.76 -0.60
C SER A 136 -20.06 3.36 -1.07
N THR A 137 -20.65 2.29 -0.49
CA THR A 137 -20.45 0.91 -0.96
C THR A 137 -20.95 0.74 -2.40
N ILE A 138 -22.16 1.21 -2.70
CA ILE A 138 -22.74 1.13 -4.06
C ILE A 138 -21.83 1.77 -5.10
N THR A 139 -21.28 2.96 -4.83
CA THR A 139 -20.44 3.71 -5.77
C THR A 139 -18.98 3.23 -5.80
N GLY A 140 -18.47 2.69 -4.70
CA GLY A 140 -17.12 2.16 -4.57
C GLY A 140 -16.93 0.75 -5.18
N THR A 141 -18.01 0.00 -5.34
CA THR A 141 -17.99 -1.37 -5.83
C THR A 141 -18.22 -1.47 -7.33
N ARG A 142 -17.51 -2.40 -7.98
CA ARG A 142 -17.73 -2.73 -9.39
C ARG A 142 -18.80 -3.80 -9.49
N TRP A 143 -20.01 -3.43 -9.89
CA TRP A 143 -21.13 -4.35 -10.03
C TRP A 143 -21.18 -5.05 -11.39
N THR A 144 -21.89 -6.17 -11.43
CA THR A 144 -22.27 -6.82 -12.68
C THR A 144 -23.58 -6.27 -13.23
N VAL A 145 -23.95 -6.61 -14.47
CA VAL A 145 -25.28 -6.29 -15.02
C VAL A 145 -26.41 -6.84 -14.14
N GLU A 146 -26.21 -8.03 -13.58
CA GLU A 146 -27.16 -8.66 -12.65
C GLU A 146 -27.16 -7.94 -11.30
N GLY A 147 -25.97 -7.57 -10.80
CA GLY A 147 -25.82 -6.73 -9.61
C GLY A 147 -26.51 -5.37 -9.75
N ASP A 148 -26.40 -4.69 -10.89
CA ASP A 148 -27.12 -3.43 -11.15
C ASP A 148 -28.65 -3.63 -11.06
N GLU A 149 -29.18 -4.74 -11.57
CA GLU A 149 -30.61 -5.07 -11.45
C GLU A 149 -31.00 -5.35 -9.99
N GLU A 150 -30.17 -6.08 -9.24
CA GLU A 150 -30.35 -6.39 -7.82
C GLU A 150 -30.30 -5.14 -6.94
N LEU A 151 -29.39 -4.20 -7.21
CA LEU A 151 -29.29 -2.91 -6.52
C LEU A 151 -30.52 -2.03 -6.75
N ILE A 152 -31.06 -1.99 -7.97
CA ILE A 152 -32.28 -1.25 -8.27
C ILE A 152 -33.45 -1.82 -7.45
N ASP A 153 -33.59 -3.15 -7.42
CA ASP A 153 -34.62 -3.83 -6.63
C ASP A 153 -34.45 -3.58 -5.11
N ALA A 154 -33.21 -3.56 -4.62
CA ALA A 154 -32.89 -3.27 -3.22
C ALA A 154 -33.26 -1.82 -2.82
N VAL A 155 -32.85 -0.84 -3.63
CA VAL A 155 -33.20 0.57 -3.39
C VAL A 155 -34.71 0.80 -3.51
N ASP A 156 -35.38 0.21 -4.50
CA ASP A 156 -36.84 0.32 -4.64
C ASP A 156 -37.59 -0.26 -3.42
N ALA A 157 -37.08 -1.34 -2.82
CA ALA A 157 -37.63 -1.91 -1.59
C ALA A 157 -37.40 -0.97 -0.40
N PHE A 158 -36.17 -0.51 -0.20
CA PHE A 158 -35.81 0.44 0.85
C PHE A 158 -36.64 1.74 0.77
N LEU A 159 -36.78 2.31 -0.43
CA LEU A 159 -37.61 3.49 -0.67
C LEU A 159 -39.08 3.24 -0.31
N ALA A 160 -39.61 2.04 -0.53
CA ALA A 160 -40.99 1.75 -0.18
C ALA A 160 -41.20 1.81 1.34
N ASP A 161 -40.25 1.27 2.12
CA ASP A 161 -40.31 1.28 3.58
C ASP A 161 -40.04 2.69 4.13
N ALA A 162 -39.00 3.37 3.66
CA ALA A 162 -38.67 4.74 4.05
C ALA A 162 -39.81 5.74 3.74
N ASN A 163 -40.43 5.64 2.56
CA ASN A 163 -41.57 6.50 2.22
C ASN A 163 -42.82 6.22 3.07
N ASP A 164 -43.06 4.98 3.50
CA ASP A 164 -44.19 4.65 4.39
C ASP A 164 -43.96 5.23 5.79
N LEU A 165 -42.73 5.13 6.30
CA LEU A 165 -42.31 5.66 7.61
C LEU A 165 -42.32 7.20 7.65
N LEU A 166 -41.74 7.85 6.64
CA LEU A 166 -41.58 9.31 6.59
C LEU A 166 -42.80 10.02 5.97
N GLY A 167 -43.67 9.31 5.27
CA GLY A 167 -44.74 9.91 4.46
C GLY A 167 -44.22 10.76 3.30
N SER A 168 -43.03 10.43 2.79
CA SER A 168 -42.38 11.05 1.64
C SER A 168 -42.80 10.37 0.32
N ASP A 169 -42.35 10.93 -0.81
CA ASP A 169 -42.61 10.42 -2.16
C ASP A 169 -41.29 10.42 -2.98
N VAL A 170 -40.23 9.85 -2.42
CA VAL A 170 -38.93 9.66 -3.13
C VAL A 170 -39.04 8.44 -4.05
N SER A 171 -38.49 8.52 -5.26
CA SER A 171 -38.54 7.42 -6.23
C SER A 171 -37.31 7.36 -7.10
N THR A 172 -36.84 6.16 -7.42
CA THR A 172 -35.79 5.94 -8.42
C THR A 172 -36.14 6.56 -9.78
N ALA A 173 -35.11 6.97 -10.52
CA ALA A 173 -35.29 7.49 -11.87
C ALA A 173 -35.86 6.38 -12.78
N GLY A 174 -37.02 6.63 -13.41
CA GLY A 174 -37.78 5.60 -14.14
C GLY A 174 -37.15 5.03 -15.44
N ASP A 175 -35.90 5.39 -15.76
CA ASP A 175 -35.17 4.96 -16.95
C ASP A 175 -33.77 4.40 -16.59
N LEU A 176 -33.59 3.77 -15.42
CA LEU A 176 -32.36 3.05 -15.09
C LEU A 176 -32.27 1.77 -15.94
N GLU A 177 -31.42 1.79 -16.96
CA GLU A 177 -31.02 0.59 -17.70
C GLU A 177 -29.65 0.14 -17.17
N PRO A 178 -29.48 -1.14 -16.77
CA PRO A 178 -28.19 -1.64 -16.31
C PRO A 178 -27.15 -1.50 -17.42
N ALA A 179 -25.96 -1.01 -17.08
CA ALA A 179 -24.93 -0.76 -18.07
C ALA A 179 -24.55 -2.08 -18.74
N SER A 180 -24.30 -2.07 -20.07
CA SER A 180 -23.86 -3.27 -20.77
C SER A 180 -22.37 -3.58 -20.50
N GLY A 181 -22.01 -3.79 -19.24
CA GLY A 181 -20.72 -4.28 -18.80
C GLY A 181 -19.62 -3.22 -18.64
N ALA A 182 -18.95 -3.31 -17.49
CA ALA A 182 -17.49 -3.23 -17.36
C ALA A 182 -16.77 -1.88 -17.53
N GLU A 183 -17.43 -0.73 -17.61
CA GLU A 183 -16.68 0.54 -17.51
C GLU A 183 -16.65 1.04 -16.06
N LEU A 184 -15.54 0.73 -15.37
CA LEU A 184 -15.13 1.46 -14.17
C LEU A 184 -14.80 2.91 -14.55
N GLY A 185 -15.55 3.87 -14.01
CA GLY A 185 -15.11 5.26 -13.83
C GLY A 185 -15.04 6.16 -15.08
N GLU A 186 -15.54 7.39 -14.90
CA GLU A 186 -15.39 8.65 -15.68
C GLU A 186 -15.59 8.66 -17.22
N LYS A 187 -15.76 7.52 -17.90
CA LYS A 187 -15.94 7.47 -19.37
C LYS A 187 -17.13 6.66 -19.88
N GLY A 188 -17.89 6.04 -18.99
CA GLY A 188 -19.25 5.62 -19.33
C GLY A 188 -20.09 6.87 -19.53
N ASP A 189 -20.80 6.96 -20.65
CA ASP A 189 -21.69 8.09 -20.97
C ASP A 189 -22.56 8.45 -19.74
N GLU A 190 -22.67 9.75 -19.40
CA GLU A 190 -23.38 10.33 -18.23
C GLU A 190 -24.87 9.91 -18.08
N GLU A 191 -25.38 9.01 -18.92
CA GLU A 191 -26.76 8.52 -18.96
C GLU A 191 -26.92 7.03 -18.56
N GLY A 192 -25.90 6.34 -18.01
CA GLY A 192 -25.99 4.89 -17.76
C GLY A 192 -25.24 4.27 -16.57
N ASN A 193 -24.78 5.04 -15.58
CA ASN A 193 -24.15 4.48 -14.37
C ASN A 193 -25.20 4.30 -13.26
N VAL A 194 -25.72 3.08 -13.09
CA VAL A 194 -26.76 2.75 -12.10
C VAL A 194 -26.32 3.13 -10.68
N PRO A 195 -25.13 2.73 -10.19
CA PRO A 195 -24.61 3.15 -8.88
C PRO A 195 -24.71 4.66 -8.57
N GLU A 196 -24.27 5.52 -9.50
CA GLU A 196 -24.27 6.99 -9.32
C GLU A 196 -25.68 7.60 -9.33
N ARG A 197 -26.65 6.93 -9.96
CA ARG A 197 -28.05 7.37 -9.95
C ARG A 197 -28.80 6.88 -8.72
N LEU A 198 -28.45 5.69 -8.24
CA LEU A 198 -28.95 5.18 -6.98
C LEU A 198 -28.42 6.02 -5.81
N SER A 199 -27.13 6.38 -5.82
CA SER A 199 -26.56 7.29 -4.81
C SER A 199 -27.25 8.65 -4.76
N GLU A 200 -27.53 9.29 -5.91
CA GLU A 200 -28.35 10.52 -5.93
C GLU A 200 -29.76 10.32 -5.36
N THR A 201 -30.35 9.15 -5.57
CA THR A 201 -31.66 8.82 -5.00
C THR A 201 -31.57 8.65 -3.48
N LEU A 202 -30.50 8.04 -2.97
CA LEU A 202 -30.24 7.91 -1.54
C LEU A 202 -30.02 9.28 -0.88
N GLU A 203 -29.32 10.21 -1.54
CA GLU A 203 -29.19 11.60 -1.07
C GLU A 203 -30.56 12.29 -0.92
N GLU A 204 -31.53 11.99 -1.80
CA GLU A 204 -32.91 12.47 -1.65
C GLU A 204 -33.63 11.85 -0.44
N VAL A 205 -33.33 10.60 -0.08
CA VAL A 205 -33.86 9.94 1.13
C VAL A 205 -33.24 10.56 2.38
N THR A 206 -31.92 10.72 2.41
CA THR A 206 -31.19 11.42 3.48
C THR A 206 -31.80 12.79 3.74
N ALA A 207 -32.02 13.58 2.68
CA ALA A 207 -32.67 14.89 2.79
C ALA A 207 -34.13 14.79 3.28
N ALA A 208 -34.84 13.69 3.01
CA ALA A 208 -36.20 13.46 3.51
C ALA A 208 -36.20 13.08 5.01
N VAL A 209 -35.23 12.30 5.47
CA VAL A 209 -35.01 11.99 6.90
C VAL A 209 -34.71 13.27 7.66
N GLU A 210 -33.75 14.08 7.20
CA GLU A 210 -33.43 15.37 7.82
C GLU A 210 -34.63 16.34 7.83
N ALA A 211 -35.41 16.38 6.74
CA ALA A 211 -36.58 17.24 6.64
C ALA A 211 -37.77 16.77 7.49
N ALA A 212 -37.76 15.52 7.95
CA ALA A 212 -38.78 15.00 8.86
C ALA A 212 -38.63 15.56 10.28
N ASP A 213 -37.44 16.08 10.64
CA ASP A 213 -37.17 16.73 11.94
C ASP A 213 -37.59 15.80 13.10
N LEU A 214 -37.19 14.52 13.00
CA LEU A 214 -37.56 13.46 13.94
C LEU A 214 -36.93 13.72 15.30
N ASP A 215 -37.78 13.74 16.33
CA ASP A 215 -37.35 13.93 17.70
C ASP A 215 -36.88 12.58 18.28
N PRO A 216 -35.64 12.48 18.80
CA PRO A 216 -35.10 11.20 19.30
C PRO A 216 -35.96 10.52 20.36
N ASP A 217 -36.66 11.30 21.20
CA ASP A 217 -37.53 10.78 22.25
C ASP A 217 -38.95 10.47 21.73
N ASP A 218 -39.58 11.42 21.05
CA ASP A 218 -40.97 11.30 20.60
C ASP A 218 -41.12 10.36 19.37
N ASP A 219 -40.09 10.26 18.52
CA ASP A 219 -40.08 9.49 17.27
C ASP A 219 -39.16 8.25 17.30
N ALA A 220 -38.68 7.83 18.47
CA ALA A 220 -37.77 6.69 18.64
C ALA A 220 -38.21 5.40 17.89
N GLU A 221 -39.51 5.07 17.90
CA GLU A 221 -40.03 3.90 17.17
C GLU A 221 -39.89 4.03 15.64
N THR A 222 -40.01 5.25 15.12
CA THR A 222 -39.85 5.55 13.69
C THR A 222 -38.39 5.50 13.29
N ILE A 223 -37.49 6.08 14.10
CA ILE A 223 -36.05 6.07 13.84
C ILE A 223 -35.51 4.63 13.90
N ALA A 224 -35.90 3.84 14.92
CA ALA A 224 -35.53 2.43 15.00
C ALA A 224 -36.00 1.61 13.78
N ALA A 225 -37.20 1.89 13.26
CA ALA A 225 -37.70 1.21 12.06
C ALA A 225 -36.96 1.65 10.79
N LEU A 226 -36.48 2.89 10.72
CA LEU A 226 -35.63 3.37 9.62
C LEU A 226 -34.24 2.72 9.66
N LEU A 227 -33.65 2.56 10.84
CA LEU A 227 -32.40 1.80 11.02
C LEU A 227 -32.59 0.34 10.59
N GLU A 228 -33.64 -0.35 11.06
CA GLU A 228 -33.94 -1.74 10.63
C GLU A 228 -34.12 -1.85 9.11
N ALA A 229 -34.80 -0.87 8.48
CA ALA A 229 -34.93 -0.85 7.02
C ALA A 229 -33.60 -0.58 6.30
N THR A 230 -32.69 0.19 6.91
CA THR A 230 -31.35 0.48 6.38
C THR A 230 -30.42 -0.73 6.53
N ASP A 231 -30.48 -1.45 7.64
CA ASP A 231 -29.80 -2.74 7.85
C ASP A 231 -30.23 -3.80 6.82
N ASP A 232 -31.55 -3.93 6.59
CA ASP A 232 -32.10 -4.84 5.59
C ASP A 232 -31.67 -4.42 4.17
N PHE A 233 -31.57 -3.12 3.91
CA PHE A 233 -31.07 -2.56 2.65
C PHE A 233 -29.57 -2.83 2.45
N GLU A 234 -28.74 -2.58 3.45
CA GLU A 234 -27.30 -2.91 3.43
C GLU A 234 -27.10 -4.40 3.14
N SER A 235 -27.85 -5.27 3.84
CA SER A 235 -27.81 -6.71 3.61
C SER A 235 -28.17 -7.09 2.17
N ALA A 236 -29.13 -6.39 1.55
CA ALA A 236 -29.52 -6.62 0.17
C ALA A 236 -28.46 -6.13 -0.84
N VAL A 237 -27.74 -5.05 -0.52
CA VAL A 237 -26.60 -4.55 -1.30
C VAL A 237 -25.42 -5.51 -1.22
N ASP A 238 -25.11 -6.01 -0.02
CA ASP A 238 -24.05 -7.01 0.20
C ASP A 238 -24.31 -8.34 -0.52
N ASP A 239 -25.58 -8.74 -0.66
CA ASP A 239 -25.99 -9.93 -1.40
C ASP A 239 -25.99 -9.73 -2.93
N ALA A 240 -25.87 -8.49 -3.44
CA ALA A 240 -25.88 -8.20 -4.86
C ALA A 240 -24.58 -8.66 -5.56
N THR A 241 -24.67 -8.97 -6.85
CA THR A 241 -23.59 -9.64 -7.57
C THR A 241 -22.48 -8.68 -7.98
N GLU A 242 -21.36 -8.74 -7.28
CA GLU A 242 -20.14 -8.00 -7.58
C GLU A 242 -19.38 -8.57 -8.78
N TRP A 243 -18.54 -7.76 -9.41
CA TRP A 243 -17.65 -8.21 -10.49
C TRP A 243 -16.68 -9.29 -10.05
N THR A 244 -16.22 -9.21 -8.80
CA THR A 244 -15.30 -10.13 -8.13
C THR A 244 -15.91 -11.52 -7.93
N ASP A 245 -17.24 -11.63 -7.85
CA ASP A 245 -17.96 -12.90 -7.74
C ASP A 245 -17.91 -13.74 -9.02
N LEU A 246 -17.66 -13.10 -10.16
CA LEU A 246 -17.57 -13.80 -11.43
C LEU A 246 -16.32 -14.68 -11.52
N GLU A 247 -16.45 -15.84 -12.14
CA GLU A 247 -15.27 -16.63 -12.52
C GLU A 247 -14.35 -15.80 -13.43
N VAL A 248 -13.02 -15.91 -13.27
CA VAL A 248 -12.01 -15.21 -14.10
C VAL A 248 -12.30 -15.33 -15.61
N ARG A 249 -12.73 -16.50 -16.07
CA ARG A 249 -13.08 -16.72 -17.49
C ARG A 249 -14.29 -15.93 -17.95
N GLU A 250 -15.23 -15.70 -17.06
CA GLU A 250 -16.40 -14.89 -17.33
C GLU A 250 -16.02 -13.42 -17.39
N GLN A 251 -15.23 -12.94 -16.43
CA GLN A 251 -14.67 -11.58 -16.46
C GLN A 251 -13.92 -11.33 -17.78
N LEU A 252 -12.97 -12.19 -18.14
CA LEU A 252 -12.22 -12.11 -19.41
C LEU A 252 -13.12 -12.14 -20.65
N ARG A 253 -14.25 -12.87 -20.61
CA ARG A 253 -15.20 -12.88 -21.73
C ARG A 253 -15.95 -11.56 -21.84
N ARG A 254 -16.36 -10.98 -20.72
CA ARG A 254 -17.04 -9.68 -20.69
C ARG A 254 -16.09 -8.55 -21.10
N GLU A 255 -14.81 -8.66 -20.77
CA GLU A 255 -13.72 -7.76 -21.20
C GLU A 255 -13.26 -7.97 -22.66
N GLY A 256 -13.92 -8.87 -23.41
CA GLY A 256 -13.64 -9.10 -24.82
C GLY A 256 -12.33 -9.83 -25.11
N PHE A 257 -11.65 -10.40 -24.11
CA PHE A 257 -10.38 -11.13 -24.28
C PHE A 257 -10.49 -12.30 -25.27
N TYR A 258 -11.65 -12.96 -25.33
CA TYR A 258 -11.87 -14.07 -26.26
C TYR A 258 -12.40 -13.64 -27.63
N ASP A 259 -12.75 -12.36 -27.84
CA ASP A 259 -13.36 -11.88 -29.10
C ASP A 259 -12.42 -11.96 -30.31
N VAL A 260 -11.12 -12.08 -30.04
CA VAL A 260 -10.11 -12.30 -31.07
C VAL A 260 -10.13 -13.73 -31.65
N LEU A 261 -10.88 -14.64 -31.03
CA LEU A 261 -10.96 -16.04 -31.40
C LEU A 261 -12.12 -16.33 -32.36
N ASP A 262 -11.80 -16.52 -33.65
CA ASP A 262 -12.76 -17.13 -34.60
C ASP A 262 -12.96 -18.64 -34.31
N HIS A 263 -11.91 -19.31 -33.84
CA HIS A 263 -11.91 -20.72 -33.43
C HIS A 263 -10.72 -21.04 -32.54
N VAL A 264 -10.94 -21.88 -31.52
CA VAL A 264 -9.89 -22.33 -30.61
C VAL A 264 -9.01 -23.36 -31.30
N LYS A 265 -7.71 -23.06 -31.50
CA LYS A 265 -6.74 -24.04 -32.05
C LYS A 265 -5.83 -24.65 -30.99
N ASP A 266 -5.49 -23.90 -29.96
CA ASP A 266 -4.60 -24.32 -28.90
C ASP A 266 -5.36 -24.43 -27.58
N PHE A 267 -4.94 -25.35 -26.72
CA PHE A 267 -5.43 -25.47 -25.36
C PHE A 267 -4.28 -25.10 -24.39
N PRO A 268 -4.55 -24.26 -23.37
CA PRO A 268 -5.84 -23.65 -23.04
C PRO A 268 -6.22 -22.50 -24.01
N PRO A 269 -7.52 -22.19 -24.20
CA PRO A 269 -7.96 -21.17 -25.16
C PRO A 269 -7.39 -19.77 -24.87
N GLU A 270 -7.11 -19.48 -23.60
CA GLU A 270 -6.47 -18.25 -23.12
C GLU A 270 -5.11 -18.04 -23.78
N TRP A 271 -4.30 -19.10 -23.89
CA TRP A 271 -3.02 -19.02 -24.58
C TRP A 271 -3.16 -18.77 -26.08
N HIS A 272 -4.22 -19.27 -26.72
CA HIS A 272 -4.49 -18.93 -28.12
C HIS A 272 -4.87 -17.45 -28.27
N ALA A 273 -5.74 -16.95 -27.39
CA ALA A 273 -6.16 -15.56 -27.38
C ALA A 273 -4.96 -14.62 -27.17
N LEU A 274 -4.14 -14.91 -26.15
CA LEU A 274 -2.92 -14.16 -25.84
C LEU A 274 -2.00 -14.02 -27.07
N LYS A 275 -1.71 -15.12 -27.78
CA LYS A 275 -0.89 -15.09 -29.01
C LYS A 275 -1.51 -14.30 -30.16
N VAL A 276 -2.85 -14.19 -30.19
CA VAL A 276 -3.54 -13.38 -31.19
C VAL A 276 -3.51 -11.90 -30.79
N HIS A 277 -3.66 -11.59 -29.50
CA HIS A 277 -3.50 -10.23 -28.95
C HIS A 277 -2.08 -9.69 -29.14
N GLU A 278 -1.05 -10.48 -28.81
CA GLU A 278 0.37 -10.16 -29.04
C GLU A 278 0.62 -9.76 -30.51
N LYS A 279 0.10 -10.55 -31.46
CA LYS A 279 0.24 -10.25 -32.90
C LYS A 279 -0.53 -9.03 -33.36
N ARG A 280 -1.62 -8.68 -32.67
CA ARG A 280 -2.43 -7.48 -32.96
C ARG A 280 -1.88 -6.23 -32.26
N GLY A 281 -0.97 -6.40 -31.29
CA GLY A 281 -0.43 -5.32 -30.48
C GLY A 281 -1.39 -4.84 -29.38
N ASN A 282 -2.32 -5.70 -28.94
CA ASN A 282 -3.28 -5.36 -27.89
C ASN A 282 -2.64 -5.52 -26.52
N VAL A 283 -1.85 -4.52 -26.10
CA VAL A 283 -1.10 -4.54 -24.83
C VAL A 283 -2.05 -4.69 -23.63
N ASP A 284 -3.11 -3.88 -23.58
CA ASP A 284 -4.08 -3.87 -22.48
C ASP A 284 -4.67 -5.26 -22.21
N GLN A 285 -4.91 -6.04 -23.26
CA GLN A 285 -5.48 -7.39 -23.15
C GLN A 285 -4.45 -8.41 -22.67
N ILE A 286 -3.16 -8.18 -22.89
CA ILE A 286 -2.07 -9.00 -22.34
C ILE A 286 -1.89 -8.68 -20.86
N LEU A 287 -1.95 -7.41 -20.48
CA LEU A 287 -1.89 -6.97 -19.08
C LEU A 287 -3.12 -7.46 -18.30
N LEU A 288 -4.32 -7.33 -18.86
CA LEU A 288 -5.55 -7.92 -18.31
C LEU A 288 -5.38 -9.42 -18.06
N ALA A 289 -4.84 -10.16 -19.02
CA ALA A 289 -4.59 -11.60 -18.87
C ALA A 289 -3.54 -11.89 -17.80
N TYR A 290 -2.48 -11.08 -17.72
CA TYR A 290 -1.43 -11.20 -16.71
C TYR A 290 -1.97 -10.99 -15.29
N GLU A 291 -2.84 -10.00 -15.11
CA GLU A 291 -3.43 -9.65 -13.81
C GLU A 291 -4.55 -10.61 -13.40
N SER A 292 -5.35 -11.07 -14.36
CA SER A 292 -6.55 -11.87 -14.09
C SER A 292 -6.26 -13.37 -13.96
N LEU A 293 -5.26 -13.91 -14.69
CA LEU A 293 -5.04 -15.35 -14.76
C LEU A 293 -4.07 -15.84 -13.68
N ASP A 294 -4.62 -16.50 -12.68
CA ASP A 294 -3.86 -17.19 -11.63
C ASP A 294 -3.31 -18.55 -12.12
N SER A 295 -2.35 -18.52 -13.05
CA SER A 295 -1.68 -19.73 -13.54
C SER A 295 -0.25 -19.44 -13.94
N ASP A 296 0.73 -20.11 -13.31
CA ASP A 296 2.16 -20.02 -13.65
C ASP A 296 2.42 -20.13 -15.17
N PHE A 297 1.69 -21.03 -15.84
CA PHE A 297 1.81 -21.22 -17.29
C PHE A 297 1.34 -20.00 -18.09
N MET A 298 0.24 -19.37 -17.67
CA MET A 298 -0.26 -18.18 -18.34
C MET A 298 0.58 -16.96 -17.98
N GLU A 299 1.02 -16.85 -16.73
CA GLU A 299 1.92 -15.81 -16.26
C GLU A 299 3.21 -15.77 -17.09
N GLU A 300 3.91 -16.92 -17.19
CA GLU A 300 5.13 -17.06 -18.00
C GLU A 300 4.90 -16.60 -19.45
N HIS A 301 3.78 -17.02 -20.07
CA HIS A 301 3.48 -16.64 -21.44
C HIS A 301 3.08 -15.17 -21.61
N CYS A 302 2.46 -14.55 -20.61
CA CYS A 302 2.18 -13.12 -20.63
C CYS A 302 3.48 -12.32 -20.52
N LEU A 303 4.35 -12.67 -19.57
CA LEU A 303 5.67 -12.05 -19.40
C LEU A 303 6.53 -12.21 -20.66
N GLU A 304 6.55 -13.39 -21.27
CA GLU A 304 7.22 -13.62 -22.55
C GLU A 304 6.68 -12.73 -23.68
N ALA A 305 5.36 -12.53 -23.73
CA ALA A 305 4.74 -11.66 -24.74
C ALA A 305 5.13 -10.19 -24.49
N LEU A 306 5.08 -9.74 -23.22
CA LEU A 306 5.51 -8.41 -22.81
C LEU A 306 6.99 -8.17 -23.10
N GLU A 307 7.89 -9.14 -22.84
CA GLU A 307 9.32 -9.01 -23.18
C GLU A 307 9.52 -8.86 -24.68
N ARG A 308 8.79 -9.62 -25.51
CA ARG A 308 8.91 -9.49 -26.98
C ARG A 308 8.38 -8.17 -27.50
N MET A 309 7.35 -7.63 -26.85
CA MET A 309 6.68 -6.40 -27.27
C MET A 309 7.39 -5.14 -26.76
N GLY A 310 7.88 -5.15 -25.52
CA GLY A 310 8.44 -4.00 -24.82
C GLY A 310 7.49 -2.79 -24.72
N PRO A 311 6.22 -2.96 -24.27
CA PRO A 311 5.29 -1.84 -24.15
C PRO A 311 5.59 -0.97 -22.92
N GLU A 312 5.50 0.36 -23.07
CA GLU A 312 5.68 1.31 -21.95
C GLU A 312 4.57 1.16 -20.90
N GLU A 313 3.38 0.72 -21.30
CA GLU A 313 2.23 0.46 -20.41
C GLU A 313 2.51 -0.66 -19.40
N ALA A 314 3.54 -1.48 -19.61
CA ALA A 314 3.95 -2.51 -18.66
C ALA A 314 4.97 -2.03 -17.61
N ILE A 315 5.42 -0.78 -17.63
CA ILE A 315 6.43 -0.28 -16.68
C ILE A 315 5.95 -0.47 -15.23
N ASP A 316 4.78 0.05 -14.86
CA ASP A 316 4.32 -0.01 -13.46
C ASP A 316 4.07 -1.45 -12.97
N PRO A 317 3.36 -2.33 -13.73
CA PRO A 317 3.23 -3.73 -13.36
C PRO A 317 4.59 -4.43 -13.20
N MET A 318 5.55 -4.17 -14.10
CA MET A 318 6.86 -4.81 -14.04
C MET A 318 7.74 -4.24 -12.93
N LEU A 319 7.63 -2.95 -12.60
CA LEU A 319 8.27 -2.34 -11.44
C LEU A 319 7.81 -3.01 -10.14
N GLN A 320 6.50 -3.19 -9.98
CA GLN A 320 5.93 -3.85 -8.80
C GLN A 320 6.47 -5.28 -8.65
N GLN A 321 6.61 -6.01 -9.76
CA GLN A 321 7.11 -7.39 -9.77
C GLN A 321 8.63 -7.47 -9.59
N ALA A 322 9.39 -6.53 -10.17
CA ALA A 322 10.83 -6.42 -9.98
C ALA A 322 11.16 -6.22 -8.49
N ASN A 323 10.40 -5.37 -7.78
CA ASN A 323 10.50 -5.19 -6.32
C ASN A 323 10.26 -6.50 -5.53
N ARG A 324 9.45 -7.40 -6.07
CA ARG A 324 9.24 -8.76 -5.53
C ARG A 324 10.28 -9.78 -6.02
N ARG A 325 11.39 -9.31 -6.60
CA ARG A 325 12.52 -10.11 -7.14
C ARG A 325 12.17 -10.95 -8.37
N ASN A 326 11.17 -10.56 -9.14
CA ASN A 326 10.82 -11.23 -10.40
C ASN A 326 11.86 -10.91 -11.49
N GLN A 327 12.55 -11.94 -12.00
CA GLN A 327 13.65 -11.79 -12.97
C GLN A 327 13.17 -11.45 -14.39
N ASP A 328 12.01 -11.96 -14.78
CA ASP A 328 11.42 -11.69 -16.09
C ASP A 328 10.97 -10.24 -16.17
N ALA A 329 10.37 -9.72 -15.09
CA ALA A 329 10.00 -8.32 -14.97
C ALA A 329 11.21 -7.37 -15.14
N MET A 330 12.35 -7.68 -14.51
CA MET A 330 13.59 -6.93 -14.71
C MET A 330 14.03 -6.94 -16.18
N CYS A 331 13.99 -8.11 -16.83
CA CYS A 331 14.34 -8.22 -18.25
C CYS A 331 13.39 -7.42 -19.15
N ILE A 332 12.08 -7.42 -18.83
CA ILE A 332 11.06 -6.66 -19.55
C ILE A 332 11.30 -5.15 -19.41
N LEU A 333 11.57 -4.66 -18.20
CA LEU A 333 11.94 -3.25 -17.96
C LEU A 333 13.18 -2.84 -18.78
N GLY A 334 14.20 -3.70 -18.77
CA GLY A 334 15.38 -3.55 -19.63
C GLY A 334 15.04 -3.41 -21.10
N LYS A 335 14.11 -4.25 -21.56
CA LYS A 335 13.70 -4.36 -22.96
C LYS A 335 12.82 -3.20 -23.42
N ILE A 336 11.99 -2.67 -22.53
CA ILE A 336 11.25 -1.41 -22.71
C ILE A 336 12.25 -0.27 -22.90
N GLY A 337 13.33 -0.25 -22.10
CA GLY A 337 14.48 0.62 -22.32
C GLY A 337 14.22 2.09 -21.98
N VAL A 338 13.20 2.37 -21.17
CA VAL A 338 12.92 3.71 -20.64
C VAL A 338 13.79 3.93 -19.40
N ALA A 339 14.58 5.00 -19.42
CA ALA A 339 15.40 5.43 -18.27
C ALA A 339 14.56 6.29 -17.32
N ASP A 340 13.57 5.66 -16.71
CA ASP A 340 12.78 6.21 -15.63
C ASP A 340 13.53 6.05 -14.29
N ASP A 341 13.49 7.06 -13.42
CA ASP A 341 14.26 7.08 -12.18
C ASP A 341 13.89 5.90 -11.26
N ASP A 342 12.59 5.57 -11.12
CA ASP A 342 12.13 4.47 -10.27
C ASP A 342 12.57 3.11 -10.83
N VAL A 343 12.60 2.95 -12.15
CA VAL A 343 13.12 1.76 -12.84
C VAL A 343 14.61 1.59 -12.60
N VAL A 344 15.39 2.66 -12.78
CA VAL A 344 16.83 2.62 -12.60
C VAL A 344 17.18 2.31 -11.15
N ASP A 345 16.58 3.02 -10.19
CA ASP A 345 16.81 2.82 -8.76
C ASP A 345 16.45 1.40 -8.32
N THR A 346 15.28 0.89 -8.71
CA THR A 346 14.85 -0.49 -8.40
C THR A 346 15.85 -1.52 -8.93
N LEU A 347 16.37 -1.34 -10.16
CA LEU A 347 17.34 -2.27 -10.74
C LEU A 347 18.73 -2.14 -10.11
N LEU A 348 19.11 -0.95 -9.67
CA LEU A 348 20.37 -0.70 -8.96
C LEU A 348 20.43 -1.42 -7.60
N ASP A 349 19.31 -1.56 -6.91
CA ASP A 349 19.23 -2.32 -5.65
C ASP A 349 19.68 -3.79 -5.80
N TYR A 350 19.59 -4.35 -7.01
CA TYR A 350 20.00 -5.72 -7.32
C TYR A 350 21.43 -5.84 -7.84
N VAL A 351 22.14 -4.74 -8.10
CA VAL A 351 23.51 -4.74 -8.64
C VAL A 351 24.51 -5.40 -7.70
N ASP A 352 24.37 -5.21 -6.38
CA ASP A 352 25.24 -5.78 -5.34
C ASP A 352 24.50 -6.86 -4.52
N SER A 353 23.65 -7.64 -5.20
CA SER A 353 22.81 -8.66 -4.57
C SER A 353 23.31 -10.09 -4.87
N ASN A 354 22.44 -11.09 -4.75
CA ASN A 354 22.84 -12.46 -5.09
C ASN A 354 23.00 -12.62 -6.62
N PRO A 355 23.87 -13.55 -7.08
CA PRO A 355 24.16 -13.71 -8.51
C PRO A 355 22.95 -14.00 -9.40
N ASP A 356 21.90 -14.64 -8.87
CA ASP A 356 20.71 -14.96 -9.66
C ASP A 356 19.89 -13.71 -10.01
N LEU A 357 19.92 -12.68 -9.16
CA LEU A 357 19.26 -11.38 -9.41
C LEU A 357 20.19 -10.35 -10.06
N GLN A 358 21.50 -10.43 -9.84
CA GLN A 358 22.47 -9.56 -10.49
C GLN A 358 22.43 -9.70 -12.02
N LYS A 359 22.33 -10.94 -12.52
CA LYS A 359 22.33 -11.20 -13.96
C LYS A 359 21.20 -10.49 -14.73
N PRO A 360 19.91 -10.64 -14.35
CA PRO A 360 18.83 -9.92 -15.00
C PRO A 360 18.94 -8.40 -14.79
N ALA A 361 19.34 -7.94 -13.60
CA ALA A 361 19.52 -6.50 -13.33
C ALA A 361 20.61 -5.87 -14.22
N PHE A 362 21.78 -6.49 -14.33
CA PHE A 362 22.86 -6.05 -15.22
C PHE A 362 22.44 -6.03 -16.68
N ARG A 363 21.71 -7.06 -17.12
CA ARG A 363 21.17 -7.09 -18.48
C ARG A 363 20.21 -5.92 -18.69
N ALA A 364 19.30 -5.69 -17.76
CA ALA A 364 18.29 -4.66 -17.85
C ALA A 364 18.88 -3.25 -17.87
N LEU A 365 19.74 -2.92 -16.91
CA LEU A 365 20.46 -1.64 -16.85
C LEU A 365 21.34 -1.43 -18.10
N GLY A 366 21.93 -2.50 -18.62
CA GLY A 366 22.66 -2.50 -19.87
C GLY A 366 21.79 -2.17 -21.09
N GLU A 367 20.60 -2.76 -21.18
CA GLU A 367 19.65 -2.53 -22.27
C GLU A 367 19.01 -1.12 -22.20
N ILE A 368 18.76 -0.60 -20.98
CA ILE A 368 18.32 0.80 -20.74
C ILE A 368 19.42 1.78 -21.14
N GLY A 369 20.68 1.45 -20.82
CA GLY A 369 21.84 2.27 -21.17
C GLY A 369 21.99 3.54 -20.32
N THR A 370 21.50 3.52 -19.08
CA THR A 370 21.63 4.65 -18.15
C THR A 370 23.08 4.85 -17.69
N GLU A 371 23.54 6.10 -17.73
CA GLU A 371 24.86 6.53 -17.27
C GLU A 371 25.05 6.34 -15.76
N GLU A 372 23.96 6.29 -14.99
CA GLU A 372 23.98 6.16 -13.53
C GLU A 372 24.43 4.77 -13.08
N ALA A 373 24.13 3.75 -13.88
CA ALA A 373 24.51 2.37 -13.61
C ALA A 373 26.00 2.06 -13.85
N VAL A 374 26.73 2.96 -14.52
CA VAL A 374 28.13 2.72 -14.93
C VAL A 374 29.03 2.46 -13.72
N GLN A 375 28.99 3.32 -12.70
CA GLN A 375 29.87 3.15 -11.54
C GLN A 375 29.47 1.97 -10.64
N PRO A 376 28.18 1.78 -10.30
CA PRO A 376 27.72 0.59 -9.57
C PRO A 376 28.12 -0.72 -10.25
N ILE A 377 27.93 -0.83 -11.57
CA ILE A 377 28.30 -2.04 -12.34
C ILE A 377 29.82 -2.17 -12.45
N ALA A 378 30.58 -1.08 -12.61
CA ALA A 378 32.05 -1.14 -12.66
C ALA A 378 32.66 -1.69 -11.37
N ASN A 379 32.06 -1.41 -10.20
CA ASN A 379 32.52 -2.00 -8.93
C ASN A 379 32.42 -3.54 -8.94
N GLN A 380 31.44 -4.10 -9.65
CA GLN A 380 31.19 -5.53 -9.75
C GLN A 380 32.20 -6.26 -10.67
N LEU A 381 33.09 -5.53 -11.35
CA LEU A 381 34.22 -6.11 -12.08
C LEU A 381 35.31 -6.69 -11.15
N ALA A 382 35.27 -6.40 -9.85
CA ALA A 382 36.23 -6.91 -8.87
C ALA A 382 35.68 -8.07 -8.03
N GLU A 383 34.47 -8.55 -8.32
CA GLU A 383 33.80 -9.61 -7.56
C GLU A 383 34.53 -10.95 -7.61
N ASP A 384 34.39 -11.75 -6.55
CA ASP A 384 35.01 -13.07 -6.47
C ASP A 384 34.47 -14.02 -7.55
N ASN A 385 33.18 -13.90 -7.87
CA ASN A 385 32.51 -14.77 -8.83
C ASN A 385 32.81 -14.35 -10.29
N PRO A 386 33.51 -15.17 -11.09
CA PRO A 386 33.83 -14.84 -12.47
C PRO A 386 32.61 -14.73 -13.40
N ASP A 387 31.47 -15.33 -13.05
CA ASP A 387 30.23 -15.11 -13.81
C ASP A 387 29.71 -13.67 -13.62
N VAL A 388 29.75 -13.15 -12.39
CA VAL A 388 29.33 -11.78 -12.05
C VAL A 388 30.22 -10.76 -12.76
N ARG A 389 31.55 -10.91 -12.67
CA ARG A 389 32.50 -10.05 -13.41
C ARG A 389 32.23 -10.04 -14.91
N SER A 390 31.94 -11.21 -15.49
CA SER A 390 31.63 -11.36 -16.91
C SER A 390 30.33 -10.65 -17.29
N TRP A 391 29.29 -10.75 -16.48
CA TRP A 391 28.01 -10.06 -16.71
C TRP A 391 28.16 -8.54 -16.57
N ALA A 392 28.88 -8.08 -15.54
CA ALA A 392 29.17 -6.66 -15.32
C ALA A 392 29.91 -6.06 -16.52
N ALA A 393 30.96 -6.73 -17.02
CA ALA A 393 31.68 -6.30 -18.21
C ALA A 393 30.74 -6.16 -19.43
N ARG A 394 29.85 -7.14 -19.64
CA ARG A 394 28.88 -7.10 -20.76
C ARG A 394 27.86 -5.97 -20.60
N ALA A 395 27.36 -5.73 -19.40
CA ALA A 395 26.42 -4.65 -19.13
C ALA A 395 27.05 -3.27 -19.40
N LEU A 396 28.28 -3.03 -18.96
CA LEU A 396 29.01 -1.80 -19.29
C LEU A 396 29.20 -1.61 -20.80
N GLY A 397 29.45 -2.71 -21.53
CA GLY A 397 29.51 -2.70 -22.99
C GLY A 397 28.19 -2.41 -23.68
N LEU A 398 27.05 -2.76 -23.06
CA LEU A 398 25.72 -2.41 -23.55
C LEU A 398 25.39 -0.93 -23.28
N ILE A 399 25.74 -0.42 -22.09
CA ILE A 399 25.61 1.01 -21.75
C ILE A 399 26.42 1.88 -22.71
N GLY A 400 27.66 1.46 -23.02
CA GLY A 400 28.49 2.14 -24.01
C GLY A 400 29.18 3.40 -23.49
N ASP A 401 29.13 3.67 -22.18
CA ASP A 401 29.76 4.85 -21.58
C ASP A 401 31.29 4.73 -21.55
N THR A 402 31.96 5.80 -21.99
CA THR A 402 33.42 5.87 -22.07
C THR A 402 34.14 5.79 -20.71
N ARG A 403 33.47 6.09 -19.60
CA ARG A 403 34.01 5.94 -18.24
C ARG A 403 34.32 4.47 -17.90
N ALA A 404 33.71 3.52 -18.60
CA ALA A 404 33.98 2.10 -18.42
C ALA A 404 35.25 1.61 -19.14
N ILE A 405 35.89 2.43 -20.00
CA ILE A 405 37.04 1.98 -20.80
C ILE A 405 38.21 1.53 -19.92
N ASP A 406 38.62 2.37 -18.95
CA ASP A 406 39.78 2.04 -18.10
C ASP A 406 39.50 0.80 -17.22
N PRO A 407 38.36 0.69 -16.49
CA PRO A 407 38.05 -0.53 -15.74
C PRO A 407 37.98 -1.80 -16.60
N LEU A 408 37.44 -1.71 -17.82
CA LEU A 408 37.38 -2.86 -18.74
C LEU A 408 38.77 -3.22 -19.28
N ALA A 409 39.65 -2.24 -19.50
CA ALA A 409 41.03 -2.47 -19.92
C ALA A 409 41.80 -3.24 -18.83
N ASP A 410 41.65 -2.86 -17.56
CA ASP A 410 42.26 -3.56 -16.43
C ASP A 410 41.80 -5.03 -16.37
N VAL A 411 40.49 -5.28 -16.54
CA VAL A 411 39.94 -6.66 -16.58
C VAL A 411 40.46 -7.46 -17.77
N LEU A 412 40.62 -6.83 -18.94
CA LEU A 412 41.17 -7.48 -20.13
C LEU A 412 42.66 -7.87 -19.94
N GLU A 413 43.42 -7.06 -19.20
CA GLU A 413 44.84 -7.31 -18.92
C GLU A 413 45.03 -8.39 -17.86
N ASP A 414 44.37 -8.26 -16.71
CA ASP A 414 44.78 -8.92 -15.46
C ASP A 414 43.84 -10.03 -14.94
N ASP A 415 42.61 -10.17 -15.48
CA ASP A 415 41.67 -11.18 -14.97
C ASP A 415 42.21 -12.61 -15.19
N GLU A 416 42.01 -13.48 -14.20
CA GLU A 416 42.50 -14.86 -14.25
C GLU A 416 41.66 -15.76 -15.19
N GLU A 417 40.41 -15.38 -15.45
CA GLU A 417 39.47 -16.16 -16.25
C GLU A 417 39.34 -15.61 -17.67
N ASP A 418 39.80 -16.39 -18.66
CA ASP A 418 39.80 -16.02 -20.08
C ASP A 418 38.41 -15.62 -20.61
N ARG A 419 37.33 -16.15 -20.02
CA ARG A 419 35.95 -15.78 -20.37
C ARG A 419 35.58 -14.36 -19.94
N VAL A 420 36.10 -13.89 -18.81
CA VAL A 420 35.84 -12.54 -18.29
C VAL A 420 36.62 -11.53 -19.12
N ARG A 421 37.90 -11.83 -19.40
CA ARG A 421 38.73 -11.06 -20.34
C ARG A 421 38.06 -10.92 -21.71
N ALA A 422 37.48 -12.00 -22.24
CA ALA A 422 36.78 -11.95 -23.52
C ALA A 422 35.50 -11.07 -23.46
N SER A 423 34.76 -11.10 -22.36
CA SER A 423 33.64 -10.18 -22.12
C SER A 423 34.08 -8.72 -22.08
N ALA A 424 35.22 -8.42 -21.46
CA ALA A 424 35.79 -7.06 -21.45
C ALA A 424 36.23 -6.60 -22.85
N ALA A 425 36.91 -7.46 -23.62
CA ALA A 425 37.24 -7.19 -25.01
C ALA A 425 36.00 -6.96 -25.89
N TRP A 426 34.94 -7.76 -25.68
CA TRP A 426 33.66 -7.56 -26.34
C TRP A 426 33.03 -6.21 -25.97
N ALA A 427 33.04 -5.85 -24.68
CA ALA A 427 32.46 -4.62 -24.19
C ALA A 427 33.17 -3.37 -24.74
N LEU A 428 34.51 -3.37 -24.74
CA LEU A 428 35.32 -2.32 -25.35
C LEU A 428 35.06 -2.19 -26.87
N ASN A 429 34.92 -3.29 -27.60
CA ASN A 429 34.48 -3.27 -28.99
C ASN A 429 33.07 -2.66 -29.18
N ARG A 430 32.16 -2.89 -28.23
CA ARG A 430 30.79 -2.32 -28.28
C ARG A 430 30.76 -0.84 -27.97
N ILE A 431 31.56 -0.37 -27.02
CA ILE A 431 31.78 1.06 -26.75
C ILE A 431 32.30 1.74 -28.03
N GLY A 432 33.23 1.08 -28.75
CA GLY A 432 33.56 1.41 -30.14
C GLY A 432 34.23 2.78 -30.35
N THR A 433 34.69 3.45 -29.30
CA THR A 433 35.53 4.64 -29.41
C THR A 433 36.93 4.25 -29.86
N GLU A 434 37.66 5.19 -30.48
CA GLU A 434 39.05 4.97 -30.90
C GLU A 434 39.91 4.44 -29.75
N ALA A 435 39.80 5.05 -28.56
CA ALA A 435 40.53 4.64 -27.37
C ALA A 435 40.21 3.19 -26.94
N ALA A 436 38.93 2.80 -26.94
CA ALA A 436 38.52 1.44 -26.60
C ALA A 436 39.02 0.41 -27.62
N LEU A 437 38.97 0.75 -28.91
CA LEU A 437 39.44 -0.12 -29.98
C LEU A 437 40.97 -0.26 -29.99
N GLU A 438 41.70 0.81 -29.67
CA GLU A 438 43.17 0.77 -29.51
C GLU A 438 43.58 -0.21 -28.41
N VAL A 439 42.92 -0.15 -27.24
CA VAL A 439 43.17 -1.08 -26.12
C VAL A 439 42.97 -2.53 -26.56
N VAL A 440 41.82 -2.83 -27.18
CA VAL A 440 41.48 -4.21 -27.55
C VAL A 440 42.40 -4.75 -28.66
N ALA A 441 42.82 -3.92 -29.61
CA ALA A 441 43.66 -4.35 -30.73
C ALA A 441 45.05 -4.87 -30.28
N GLU A 442 45.53 -4.47 -29.11
CA GLU A 442 46.80 -4.99 -28.54
C GLU A 442 46.72 -6.48 -28.20
N TYR A 443 45.51 -7.03 -28.05
CA TYR A 443 45.25 -8.43 -27.69
C TYR A 443 44.93 -9.34 -28.89
N ALA A 444 45.18 -8.90 -30.13
CA ALA A 444 44.96 -9.71 -31.34
C ALA A 444 45.86 -10.97 -31.41
N ASP A 445 46.93 -11.03 -30.63
CA ASP A 445 47.81 -12.20 -30.48
C ASP A 445 47.66 -12.87 -29.10
N ASP A 446 46.53 -12.65 -28.40
CA ASP A 446 46.31 -13.20 -27.05
C ASP A 446 46.36 -14.74 -27.01
N ARG A 447 46.85 -15.29 -25.90
CA ARG A 447 46.94 -16.73 -25.68
C ARG A 447 45.58 -17.43 -25.63
N ALA A 448 44.55 -16.70 -25.20
CA ALA A 448 43.20 -17.19 -25.06
C ALA A 448 42.44 -16.94 -26.36
N TYR A 449 41.99 -18.02 -26.99
CA TYR A 449 41.29 -17.94 -28.29
C TYR A 449 40.07 -17.01 -28.27
N LEU A 450 39.31 -16.98 -27.16
CA LEU A 450 38.13 -16.11 -27.05
C LEU A 450 38.50 -14.63 -27.03
N VAL A 451 39.56 -14.27 -26.31
CA VAL A 451 40.06 -12.89 -26.23
C VAL A 451 40.62 -12.46 -27.59
N GLN A 452 41.47 -13.30 -28.19
CA GLN A 452 42.00 -13.07 -29.54
C GLN A 452 40.88 -12.87 -30.56
N ALA A 453 39.85 -13.72 -30.55
CA ALA A 453 38.76 -13.63 -31.51
C ALA A 453 37.93 -12.35 -31.38
N GLU A 454 37.72 -11.82 -30.17
CA GLU A 454 37.10 -10.50 -30.00
C GLU A 454 38.08 -9.36 -30.37
N ALA A 455 39.36 -9.51 -30.04
CA ALA A 455 40.38 -8.52 -30.36
C ALA A 455 40.57 -8.31 -31.87
N GLU A 456 40.57 -9.38 -32.66
CA GLU A 456 40.65 -9.32 -34.12
C GLU A 456 39.46 -8.60 -34.77
N ARG A 457 38.35 -8.40 -34.04
CA ARG A 457 37.17 -7.67 -34.52
C ARG A 457 37.31 -6.16 -34.37
N ALA A 458 38.29 -5.68 -33.60
CA ALA A 458 38.54 -4.25 -33.43
C ALA A 458 38.95 -3.63 -34.77
N ASN A 459 38.04 -2.85 -35.37
CA ASN A 459 38.28 -2.24 -36.67
C ASN A 459 38.83 -0.82 -36.50
N LEU A 460 40.16 -0.69 -36.49
CA LEU A 460 40.86 0.61 -36.45
C LEU A 460 40.86 1.35 -37.81
N GLU A 461 39.97 1.01 -38.75
CA GLU A 461 39.88 1.76 -40.00
C GLU A 461 39.29 3.16 -39.73
N PRO A 462 39.96 4.25 -40.14
CA PRO A 462 39.47 5.60 -39.90
C PRO A 462 38.17 5.82 -40.68
N ALA A 463 37.13 6.29 -39.99
CA ALA A 463 35.92 6.78 -40.64
C ALA A 463 36.31 7.86 -41.68
N ALA A 464 36.06 7.57 -42.95
CA ALA A 464 36.47 8.38 -44.10
C ALA A 464 35.65 9.67 -44.27
#